data_AF-A0A5C6LY12-F1
#
_entry.id   AF-A0A5C6LY12-F1
#
_cell.length_a   1.000
_cell.length_b   1.000
_cell.length_c   1.000
_cell.angle_alpha   90.00
_cell.angle_beta   90.00
_cell.angle_gamma   90.00
#
_symmetry.space_group_name_H-M   'P 1'
#
loop_
_entity.id
_entity.type
_entity.pdbx_description
1 polymer ?
#
loop_
_entity_poly.entity_id
_entity_poly.type
_entity_poly.pdbx_seq_one_letter_code
_entity_poly.pdbx_strand_id
1 'polypeptide(L)'
;MAGNVFWKYNDYVGNKPDAGATVALYSTKDTIKHKATCDVNGNFKFDKINVGNYILVVTSKSTNASPKDHLQNIIDHFAEVNYVTKHDLSKLNFTAHFNTLRDSIRALLVKDVSATHDYVNLINQRKEMEDSLSSFSSRILFDIYQQSPAATVPRSLSNKFYYSTITVEPEKTNNVAIDFGITYN
;
A
#
# COMPACT_ATOMS: atom_id res chain seq x y z
N MET A 1 0.67 17.29 -14.52
CA MET A 1 0.18 15.92 -14.26
C MET A 1 -1.19 16.02 -13.61
N ALA A 2 -2.11 15.12 -13.95
CA ALA A 2 -3.40 15.01 -13.31
C ALA A 2 -3.76 13.54 -13.08
N GLY A 3 -4.81 13.28 -12.34
CA GLY A 3 -5.29 11.93 -12.16
C GLY A 3 -6.58 11.85 -11.36
N ASN A 4 -7.06 10.62 -11.23
CA ASN A 4 -8.26 10.29 -10.47
C ASN A 4 -7.95 9.12 -9.52
N VAL A 5 -8.48 9.20 -8.31
CA VAL A 5 -8.37 8.18 -7.27
C VAL A 5 -9.76 7.68 -6.95
N PHE A 6 -9.94 6.37 -7.01
CA PHE A 6 -11.23 5.72 -6.78
C PHE A 6 -11.07 4.36 -6.11
N TRP A 7 -12.20 3.84 -5.67
CA TRP A 7 -12.34 2.51 -5.07
C TRP A 7 -13.66 1.88 -5.52
N LYS A 8 -13.84 0.60 -5.26
CA LYS A 8 -15.08 -0.14 -5.58
C LYS A 8 -15.74 -0.59 -4.30
N TYR A 9 -17.05 -0.36 -4.17
CA TYR A 9 -17.80 -0.87 -3.02
C TYR A 9 -17.99 -2.38 -3.12
N ASN A 10 -18.32 -2.86 -4.31
CA ASN A 10 -18.37 -4.28 -4.67
C ASN A 10 -18.30 -4.41 -6.20
N ASP A 11 -18.38 -5.63 -6.72
CA ASP A 11 -18.34 -5.90 -8.16
C ASP A 11 -19.57 -5.40 -8.93
N TYR A 12 -20.63 -5.01 -8.22
CA TYR A 12 -21.92 -4.60 -8.78
C TYR A 12 -22.14 -3.09 -8.77
N VAL A 13 -21.43 -2.36 -7.92
CA VAL A 13 -21.50 -0.91 -7.78
C VAL A 13 -20.28 -0.30 -8.45
N GLY A 14 -20.52 0.60 -9.41
CA GLY A 14 -19.46 1.30 -10.14
C GLY A 14 -18.49 2.09 -9.24
N ASN A 15 -17.37 2.50 -9.83
CA ASN A 15 -16.28 3.20 -9.15
C ASN A 15 -16.78 4.38 -8.30
N LYS A 16 -16.32 4.44 -7.06
CA LYS A 16 -16.56 5.54 -6.12
C LYS A 16 -15.32 6.42 -6.04
N PRO A 17 -15.45 7.75 -6.19
CA PRO A 17 -14.31 8.65 -6.03
C PRO A 17 -13.79 8.61 -4.59
N ASP A 18 -12.47 8.66 -4.42
CA ASP A 18 -11.84 8.77 -3.10
C ASP A 18 -11.59 10.25 -2.74
N ALA A 19 -12.67 10.96 -2.42
CA ALA A 19 -12.60 12.35 -2.01
C ALA A 19 -11.76 12.51 -0.75
N GLY A 20 -10.79 13.43 -0.78
CA GLY A 20 -9.88 13.65 0.34
C GLY A 20 -8.65 12.73 0.37
N ALA A 21 -8.48 11.81 -0.58
CA ALA A 21 -7.24 11.04 -0.72
C ALA A 21 -6.04 11.99 -0.88
N THR A 22 -4.94 11.67 -0.21
CA THR A 22 -3.71 12.48 -0.27
C THR A 22 -2.77 11.92 -1.32
N VAL A 23 -2.29 12.78 -2.20
CA VAL A 23 -1.37 12.45 -3.28
C VAL A 23 -0.06 13.18 -3.06
N ALA A 24 1.06 12.47 -3.09
CA ALA A 24 2.40 13.03 -2.98
C ALA A 24 3.29 12.55 -4.13
N LEU A 25 4.06 13.45 -4.71
CA LEU A 25 5.10 13.16 -5.69
C LEU A 25 6.46 13.49 -5.09
N TYR A 26 7.37 12.52 -5.10
CA TYR A 26 8.75 12.67 -4.67
C TYR A 26 9.66 12.63 -5.90
N SER A 27 10.37 13.73 -6.17
CA SER A 27 11.40 13.72 -7.23
C SER A 27 12.48 12.70 -6.89
N THR A 28 12.93 11.95 -7.90
CA THR A 28 14.02 10.98 -7.74
C THR A 28 15.40 11.65 -7.84
N LYS A 29 15.46 12.86 -8.40
CA LYS A 29 16.71 13.61 -8.66
C LYS A 29 16.95 14.76 -7.69
N ASP A 30 15.89 15.30 -7.09
CA ASP A 30 15.93 16.52 -6.28
C ASP A 30 15.06 16.37 -5.03
N THR A 31 15.20 17.29 -4.09
CA THR A 31 14.44 17.26 -2.81
C THR A 31 12.98 17.72 -2.96
N ILE A 32 12.51 17.95 -4.19
CA ILE A 32 11.18 18.51 -4.45
C ILE A 32 10.10 17.48 -4.13
N LYS A 33 9.13 17.91 -3.32
CA LYS A 33 7.90 17.19 -3.01
C LYS A 33 6.70 18.02 -3.42
N HIS A 34 5.84 17.47 -4.27
CA HIS A 34 4.51 18.03 -4.52
C HIS A 34 3.47 17.27 -3.69
N LYS A 35 2.44 17.97 -3.20
CA LYS A 35 1.33 17.37 -2.46
C LYS A 35 0.01 17.96 -2.93
N ALA A 36 -1.00 17.10 -3.12
CA ALA A 36 -2.36 17.46 -3.43
C ALA A 36 -3.33 16.62 -2.62
N THR A 37 -4.55 17.11 -2.48
CA THR A 37 -5.67 16.36 -1.92
C THR A 37 -6.72 16.22 -3.02
N CYS A 38 -7.28 15.03 -3.17
CA CYS A 38 -8.29 14.77 -4.18
C CYS A 38 -9.59 15.54 -3.88
N ASP A 39 -10.20 16.09 -4.92
CA ASP A 39 -11.48 16.79 -4.85
C ASP A 39 -12.65 15.81 -4.62
N VAL A 40 -13.88 16.34 -4.60
CA VAL A 40 -15.11 15.55 -4.40
C VAL A 40 -15.32 14.45 -5.46
N ASN A 41 -14.70 14.61 -6.63
CA ASN A 41 -14.75 13.67 -7.74
C ASN A 41 -13.53 12.72 -7.74
N GLY A 42 -12.68 12.78 -6.72
CA GLY A 42 -11.46 11.97 -6.64
C GLY A 42 -10.32 12.49 -7.51
N ASN A 43 -10.46 13.67 -8.12
CA ASN A 43 -9.45 14.21 -9.03
C ASN A 43 -8.36 14.96 -8.28
N PHE A 44 -7.14 14.88 -8.78
CA PHE A 44 -6.02 15.71 -8.35
C PHE A 44 -5.27 16.27 -9.55
N LYS A 45 -4.58 17.39 -9.33
CA LYS A 45 -3.75 18.03 -10.36
C LYS A 45 -2.49 18.62 -9.74
N PHE A 46 -1.40 18.49 -10.47
CA PHE A 46 -0.14 19.16 -10.22
C PHE A 46 0.26 19.95 -11.47
N ASP A 47 0.31 21.27 -11.32
CA ASP A 47 0.73 22.19 -12.36
C ASP A 47 2.24 22.44 -12.30
N LYS A 48 2.85 22.66 -13.47
CA LYS A 48 4.27 23.07 -13.62
C LYS A 48 5.26 22.13 -12.90
N ILE A 49 5.05 20.81 -13.01
CA ILE A 49 6.06 19.84 -12.56
C ILE A 49 7.20 19.80 -13.57
N ASN A 50 8.42 19.81 -13.08
CA ASN A 50 9.62 19.66 -13.91
C ASN A 50 9.66 18.28 -14.59
N VAL A 51 10.30 18.22 -15.74
CA VAL A 51 10.56 16.94 -16.42
C VAL A 51 11.48 16.08 -15.56
N GLY A 52 11.14 14.81 -15.37
CA GLY A 52 11.91 13.92 -14.51
C GLY A 52 11.16 12.68 -14.06
N ASN A 53 11.84 11.84 -13.29
CA ASN A 53 11.26 10.63 -12.69
C ASN A 53 10.82 10.94 -11.26
N TYR A 54 9.63 10.45 -10.90
CA TYR A 54 8.99 10.68 -9.62
C TYR A 54 8.47 9.37 -9.04
N ILE A 55 8.46 9.29 -7.71
CA ILE A 55 7.69 8.28 -6.97
C ILE A 55 6.38 8.93 -6.54
N LEU A 56 5.28 8.37 -7.02
CA LEU A 56 3.93 8.70 -6.61
C LEU A 56 3.55 7.86 -5.40
N VAL A 57 3.11 8.54 -4.35
CA VAL A 57 2.56 7.93 -3.14
C VAL A 57 1.15 8.45 -2.93
N VAL A 58 0.16 7.56 -2.92
CA VAL A 58 -1.24 7.93 -2.69
C VAL A 58 -1.76 7.24 -1.44
N THR A 59 -2.40 8.02 -0.58
CA THR A 59 -3.06 7.58 0.64
C THR A 59 -4.56 7.71 0.45
N SER A 60 -5.25 6.59 0.54
CA SER A 60 -6.71 6.57 0.54
C SER A 60 -7.26 7.30 1.76
N LYS A 61 -8.37 8.02 1.58
CA LYS A 61 -9.14 8.55 2.71
C LYS A 61 -10.24 7.58 3.12
N SER A 62 -10.77 6.86 2.14
CA SER A 62 -11.99 6.05 2.29
C SER A 62 -11.71 4.57 2.53
N THR A 63 -10.54 4.04 2.18
CA THR A 63 -10.26 2.60 2.25
C THR A 63 -9.17 2.26 3.25
N ASN A 64 -9.27 1.06 3.82
CA ASN A 64 -8.31 0.55 4.80
C ASN A 64 -7.60 -0.73 4.31
N ALA A 65 -6.42 -1.01 4.87
CA ALA A 65 -5.67 -2.25 4.66
C ALA A 65 -5.32 -2.87 6.02
N SER A 66 -5.23 -4.20 6.04
CA SER A 66 -4.71 -4.90 7.21
C SER A 66 -3.19 -4.69 7.32
N PRO A 67 -2.58 -4.88 8.51
CA PRO A 67 -1.13 -4.79 8.66
C PRO A 67 -0.36 -5.69 7.68
N LYS A 68 -0.86 -6.89 7.40
CA LYS A 68 -0.22 -7.80 6.43
C LYS A 68 -0.27 -7.26 4.99
N ASP A 69 -1.39 -6.63 4.59
CA ASP A 69 -1.51 -6.05 3.25
C ASP A 69 -0.60 -4.82 3.12
N HIS A 70 -0.51 -4.02 4.18
CA HIS A 70 0.44 -2.91 4.24
C HIS A 70 1.89 -3.37 4.08
N LEU A 71 2.28 -4.40 4.83
CA LEU A 71 3.65 -4.89 4.77
C LEU A 71 3.94 -5.56 3.42
N GLN A 72 2.99 -6.31 2.85
CA GLN A 72 3.11 -6.87 1.51
C GLN A 72 3.32 -5.76 0.46
N ASN A 73 2.51 -4.70 0.51
CA ASN A 73 2.64 -3.56 -0.41
C ASN A 73 4.02 -2.86 -0.28
N ILE A 74 4.57 -2.78 0.94
CA ILE A 74 5.94 -2.28 1.14
C ILE A 74 6.98 -3.22 0.52
N ILE A 75 6.82 -4.54 0.67
CA ILE A 75 7.71 -5.53 0.06
C ILE A 75 7.66 -5.42 -1.46
N ASP A 76 6.47 -5.27 -2.05
CA ASP A 76 6.28 -5.20 -3.51
C ASP A 76 6.87 -3.91 -4.10
N HIS A 77 6.95 -2.84 -3.32
CA HIS A 77 7.46 -1.52 -3.72
C HIS A 77 8.71 -1.10 -2.93
N PHE A 78 9.55 -2.07 -2.59
CA PHE A 78 10.65 -1.88 -1.64
C PHE A 78 11.63 -0.77 -2.05
N ALA A 79 11.92 -0.65 -3.36
CA ALA A 79 12.84 0.37 -3.87
C ALA A 79 12.26 1.78 -3.73
N GLU A 80 10.99 1.95 -4.10
CA GLU A 80 10.25 3.21 -3.97
C GLU A 80 10.11 3.62 -2.50
N VAL A 81 9.75 2.66 -1.64
CA VAL A 81 9.59 2.91 -0.21
C VAL A 81 10.93 3.30 0.40
N ASN A 82 12.02 2.57 0.16
CA ASN A 82 13.37 2.92 0.64
C ASN A 82 13.76 4.33 0.22
N TYR A 83 13.48 4.69 -1.04
CA TYR A 83 13.79 6.01 -1.54
C TYR A 83 12.99 7.11 -0.83
N VAL A 84 11.69 6.90 -0.65
CA VAL A 84 10.78 7.88 -0.03
C VAL A 84 11.09 8.02 1.46
N THR A 85 11.26 6.91 2.18
CA THR A 85 11.53 6.90 3.62
C THR A 85 12.94 7.33 3.96
N LYS A 86 13.87 7.34 2.98
CA LYS A 86 15.31 7.54 3.20
C LYS A 86 15.89 6.51 4.18
N HIS A 87 15.29 5.33 4.22
CA HIS A 87 15.67 4.24 5.10
C HIS A 87 15.91 2.99 4.28
N ASP A 88 16.99 2.27 4.58
CA ASP A 88 17.29 0.99 3.94
C ASP A 88 16.57 -0.12 4.69
N LEU A 89 15.35 -0.42 4.25
CA LEU A 89 14.51 -1.45 4.87
C LEU A 89 15.11 -2.85 4.76
N SER A 90 16.11 -3.09 3.90
CA SER A 90 16.73 -4.41 3.78
C SER A 90 17.40 -4.83 5.08
N LYS A 91 17.87 -3.86 5.87
CA LYS A 91 18.51 -4.07 7.17
C LYS A 91 17.58 -4.62 8.25
N LEU A 92 16.27 -4.47 8.06
CA LEU A 92 15.26 -5.01 8.98
C LEU A 92 15.05 -6.53 8.80
N ASN A 93 15.59 -7.13 7.73
CA ASN A 93 15.62 -8.59 7.50
C ASN A 93 14.27 -9.32 7.66
N PHE A 94 13.14 -8.63 7.45
CA PHE A 94 11.80 -9.18 7.75
C PHE A 94 11.20 -9.97 6.59
N THR A 95 11.62 -9.72 5.34
CA THR A 95 10.98 -10.25 4.13
C THR A 95 10.94 -11.77 4.10
N ALA A 96 12.05 -12.43 4.48
CA ALA A 96 12.10 -13.89 4.52
C ALA A 96 11.10 -14.48 5.51
N HIS A 97 11.03 -13.91 6.73
CA HIS A 97 10.10 -14.37 7.75
C HIS A 97 8.62 -14.11 7.35
N PHE A 98 8.34 -12.94 6.78
CA PHE A 98 7.02 -12.61 6.24
C PHE A 98 6.55 -13.63 5.21
N ASN A 99 7.41 -13.96 4.23
CA ASN A 99 7.10 -14.91 3.18
C ASN A 99 6.88 -16.33 3.76
N THR A 100 7.72 -16.77 4.69
CA THR A 100 7.56 -18.07 5.36
C THR A 100 6.20 -18.19 6.06
N LEU A 101 5.77 -17.18 6.82
CA LEU A 101 4.46 -17.18 7.47
C LEU A 101 3.32 -17.22 6.45
N ARG A 102 3.39 -16.35 5.43
CA ARG A 102 2.39 -16.27 4.35
C ARG A 102 2.27 -17.60 3.59
N ASP A 103 3.39 -18.23 3.28
CA ASP A 103 3.41 -19.49 2.53
C ASP A 103 2.94 -20.66 3.41
N SER A 104 3.19 -20.62 4.72
CA SER A 104 2.62 -21.60 5.68
C SER A 104 1.09 -21.50 5.76
N ILE A 105 0.53 -20.29 5.75
CA ILE A 105 -0.93 -20.08 5.67
C ILE A 105 -1.48 -20.64 4.36
N ARG A 106 -0.82 -20.37 3.22
CA ARG A 106 -1.23 -20.91 1.91
C ARG A 106 -1.17 -22.43 1.86
N ALA A 107 -0.18 -23.05 2.49
CA ALA A 107 -0.08 -24.50 2.57
C ALA A 107 -1.27 -25.12 3.32
N LEU A 108 -1.86 -24.42 4.30
CA LEU A 108 -3.10 -24.88 4.96
C LEU A 108 -4.38 -24.66 4.14
N LEU A 109 -4.36 -23.81 3.11
CA LEU A 109 -5.51 -23.61 2.22
C LEU A 109 -5.69 -24.78 1.25
N VAL A 110 -4.61 -25.49 0.92
CA VAL A 110 -4.59 -26.56 -0.09
C VAL A 110 -4.67 -27.97 0.51
N LYS A 111 -4.74 -28.10 1.84
CA LYS A 111 -4.92 -29.40 2.49
C LYS A 111 -6.34 -29.92 2.26
N ASP A 112 -6.46 -31.12 1.70
CA ASP A 112 -7.72 -31.84 1.61
C ASP A 112 -8.16 -32.27 3.03
N VAL A 113 -9.44 -32.06 3.36
CA VAL A 113 -9.96 -32.23 4.72
C VAL A 113 -11.19 -33.13 4.68
N SER A 114 -10.96 -34.42 4.42
CA SER A 114 -12.04 -35.41 4.30
C SER A 114 -12.59 -35.92 5.64
N ALA A 115 -12.22 -35.33 6.79
CA ALA A 115 -12.73 -35.70 8.12
C ALA A 115 -13.09 -34.48 8.99
N THR A 116 -14.28 -34.50 9.58
CA THR A 116 -14.90 -33.40 10.35
C THR A 116 -14.12 -32.95 11.58
N HIS A 117 -13.24 -33.78 12.15
CA HIS A 117 -12.38 -33.41 13.29
C HIS A 117 -11.10 -32.65 12.89
N ASP A 118 -10.59 -32.87 11.68
CA ASP A 118 -9.39 -32.17 11.20
C ASP A 118 -9.72 -30.75 10.70
N TYR A 119 -10.97 -30.51 10.30
CA TYR A 119 -11.40 -29.21 9.80
C TYR A 119 -11.35 -28.10 10.85
N VAL A 120 -11.83 -28.36 12.07
CA VAL A 120 -11.78 -27.37 13.16
C VAL A 120 -10.33 -27.07 13.56
N ASN A 121 -9.49 -28.11 13.63
CA ASN A 121 -8.06 -27.95 13.92
C ASN A 121 -7.35 -27.10 12.85
N LEU A 122 -7.64 -27.34 11.56
CA LEU A 122 -7.06 -26.56 10.46
C LEU A 122 -7.53 -25.10 10.47
N ILE A 123 -8.79 -24.84 10.81
CA ILE A 123 -9.30 -23.47 10.98
C ILE A 123 -8.55 -22.77 12.12
N ASN A 124 -8.42 -23.42 13.27
CA ASN A 124 -7.73 -22.83 14.42
C ASN A 124 -6.25 -22.56 14.11
N GLN A 125 -5.55 -23.52 13.53
CA GLN A 125 -4.15 -23.35 13.09
C GLN A 125 -3.99 -22.20 12.09
N ARG A 126 -4.92 -22.10 11.12
CA ARG A 126 -4.91 -20.99 10.16
C ARG A 126 -5.11 -19.65 10.84
N LYS A 127 -6.07 -19.57 11.75
CA LYS A 127 -6.34 -18.35 12.52
C LYS A 127 -5.11 -17.92 13.33
N GLU A 128 -4.48 -18.84 14.05
CA GLU A 128 -3.26 -18.57 14.82
C GLU A 128 -2.12 -18.05 13.95
N MET A 129 -1.93 -18.61 12.75
CA MET A 129 -0.90 -18.11 11.82
C MET A 129 -1.26 -16.77 11.19
N GLU A 130 -2.54 -16.52 10.89
CA GLU A 130 -3.03 -15.22 10.42
C GLU A 130 -2.83 -14.14 11.48
N ASP A 131 -3.14 -14.44 12.74
CA ASP A 131 -2.90 -13.56 13.90
C ASP A 131 -1.39 -13.31 14.10
N SER A 132 -0.57 -14.34 13.93
CA SER A 132 0.89 -14.25 13.98
C SER A 132 1.44 -13.36 12.86
N LEU A 133 0.97 -13.54 11.62
CA LEU A 133 1.35 -12.73 10.47
C LEU A 133 0.93 -11.27 10.65
N SER A 134 -0.28 -11.02 11.16
CA SER A 134 -0.79 -9.68 11.45
C SER A 134 0.02 -8.99 12.55
N SER A 135 0.33 -9.70 13.63
CA SER A 135 1.14 -9.19 14.74
C SER A 135 2.58 -8.88 14.32
N PHE A 136 3.20 -9.81 13.57
CA PHE A 136 4.51 -9.60 12.97
C PHE A 136 4.51 -8.36 12.06
N SER A 137 3.51 -8.25 11.19
CA SER A 137 3.41 -7.14 10.25
C SER A 137 3.24 -5.80 10.96
N SER A 138 2.41 -5.75 11.99
CA SER A 138 2.20 -4.56 12.81
C SER A 138 3.49 -4.08 13.48
N ARG A 139 4.29 -5.01 14.02
CA ARG A 139 5.59 -4.68 14.64
C ARG A 139 6.57 -4.11 13.62
N ILE A 140 6.73 -4.76 12.47
CA ILE A 140 7.64 -4.29 11.43
C ILE A 140 7.20 -2.92 10.92
N LEU A 141 5.91 -2.72 10.66
CA LEU A 141 5.40 -1.42 10.23
C LEU A 141 5.69 -0.34 11.28
N PHE A 142 5.48 -0.63 12.56
CA PHE A 142 5.85 0.28 13.65
C PHE A 142 7.33 0.64 13.61
N ASP A 143 8.22 -0.34 13.46
CA ASP A 143 9.67 -0.10 13.37
C ASP A 143 10.03 0.79 12.16
N ILE A 144 9.38 0.58 11.02
CA ILE A 144 9.53 1.41 9.81
C ILE A 144 9.12 2.85 10.10
N TYR A 145 7.97 3.06 10.76
CA TYR A 145 7.50 4.41 11.07
C TYR A 145 8.41 5.15 12.05
N GLN A 146 8.89 4.47 13.08
CA GLN A 146 9.75 5.07 14.10
C GLN A 146 11.12 5.48 13.51
N GLN A 147 11.59 4.77 12.50
CA GLN A 147 12.87 5.02 11.84
C GLN A 147 12.78 5.97 10.64
N SER A 148 11.57 6.30 10.19
CA SER A 148 11.35 7.15 9.03
C SER A 148 11.05 8.60 9.41
N PRO A 149 11.47 9.60 8.60
CA PRO A 149 11.08 10.99 8.80
C PRO A 149 9.56 11.16 8.85
N ALA A 150 9.07 12.05 9.72
CA ALA A 150 7.65 12.27 9.94
C ALA A 150 6.83 12.58 8.68
N ALA A 151 7.47 13.18 7.68
CA ALA A 151 6.83 13.65 6.47
C ALA A 151 6.87 12.67 5.29
N THR A 152 7.59 11.54 5.40
CA THR A 152 7.86 10.65 4.25
C THR A 152 6.92 9.47 4.17
N VAL A 153 6.52 8.90 5.31
CA VAL A 153 5.63 7.74 5.35
C VAL A 153 4.22 8.18 5.73
N PRO A 154 3.19 7.70 5.01
CA PRO A 154 1.83 7.84 5.49
C PRO A 154 1.64 7.15 6.85
N ARG A 155 1.46 7.94 7.91
CA ARG A 155 1.45 7.45 9.31
C ARG A 155 0.18 6.69 9.72
N SER A 156 -0.86 6.71 8.88
CA SER A 156 -2.08 5.97 9.17
C SER A 156 -1.88 4.49 8.85
N LEU A 157 -1.71 3.66 9.87
CA LEU A 157 -1.59 2.21 9.71
C LEU A 157 -2.87 1.52 9.22
N SER A 158 -3.97 2.27 9.14
CA SER A 158 -5.25 1.75 8.69
C SER A 158 -5.50 2.02 7.22
N ASN A 159 -5.13 3.19 6.67
CA ASN A 159 -5.55 3.60 5.34
C ASN A 159 -4.72 2.96 4.24
N LYS A 160 -5.32 2.47 3.15
CA LYS A 160 -4.54 1.91 2.01
C LYS A 160 -3.58 2.94 1.42
N PHE A 161 -2.42 2.45 0.97
CA PHE A 161 -1.43 3.22 0.25
C PHE A 161 -1.11 2.60 -1.10
N TYR A 162 -0.75 3.44 -2.06
CA TYR A 162 -0.34 3.05 -3.40
C TYR A 162 1.01 3.70 -3.72
N TYR A 163 1.94 2.92 -4.27
CA TYR A 163 3.25 3.37 -4.74
C TYR A 163 3.36 3.11 -6.24
N SER A 164 3.91 4.07 -6.98
CA SER A 164 4.20 3.89 -8.41
C SER A 164 5.30 4.83 -8.87
N THR A 165 6.05 4.42 -9.88
CA THR A 165 7.04 5.26 -10.54
C THR A 165 6.44 5.91 -11.77
N ILE A 166 6.66 7.23 -11.92
CA ILE A 166 6.10 8.03 -13.01
C ILE A 166 7.19 8.89 -13.63
N THR A 167 7.25 8.92 -14.96
CA THR A 167 8.10 9.83 -15.71
C THR A 167 7.27 11.00 -16.22
N VAL A 168 7.62 12.21 -15.80
CA VAL A 168 7.12 13.47 -16.35
C VAL A 168 7.95 13.82 -17.58
N GLU A 169 7.29 13.79 -18.74
CA GLU A 169 7.88 14.11 -20.05
C GLU A 169 7.53 15.55 -20.44
N PRO A 170 8.39 16.22 -21.24
CA PRO A 170 8.10 17.56 -21.74
C PRO A 170 6.81 17.57 -22.56
N GLU A 171 5.99 18.61 -22.37
CA GLU A 171 4.76 18.89 -23.13
C GLU A 171 3.66 17.80 -23.08
N LYS A 172 3.84 16.77 -22.24
CA LYS A 172 2.87 15.68 -22.05
C LYS A 172 2.13 15.81 -20.74
N THR A 173 0.81 15.73 -20.81
CA THR A 173 -0.02 15.59 -19.60
C THR A 173 -0.08 14.11 -19.21
N ASN A 174 0.65 13.74 -18.16
CA ASN A 174 0.47 12.45 -17.52
C ASN A 174 -0.88 12.43 -16.78
N ASN A 175 -1.74 11.50 -17.18
CA ASN A 175 -3.00 11.18 -16.50
C ASN A 175 -2.87 9.82 -15.83
N VAL A 176 -3.19 9.74 -14.55
CA VAL A 176 -3.09 8.50 -13.77
C VAL A 176 -4.43 8.17 -13.14
N ALA A 177 -4.85 6.92 -13.30
CA ALA A 177 -6.01 6.35 -12.66
C ALA A 177 -5.54 5.39 -11.55
N ILE A 178 -5.98 5.63 -10.32
CA ILE A 178 -5.56 4.87 -9.13
C ILE A 178 -6.78 4.16 -8.57
N ASP A 179 -6.77 2.84 -8.67
CA ASP A 179 -7.82 1.96 -8.17
C ASP A 179 -7.35 1.32 -6.85
N PHE A 180 -8.00 1.65 -5.74
CA PHE A 180 -7.78 0.98 -4.44
C PHE A 180 -8.49 -0.39 -4.33
N GLY A 181 -9.13 -0.83 -5.40
CA GLY A 181 -9.84 -2.08 -5.51
C GLY A 181 -11.13 -2.09 -4.71
N ILE A 182 -11.62 -3.31 -4.47
CA ILE A 182 -12.80 -3.52 -3.65
C ILE A 182 -12.46 -3.23 -2.18
N THR A 183 -13.31 -2.45 -1.52
CA THR A 183 -13.25 -2.22 -0.07
C THR A 183 -14.62 -2.47 0.55
N TYR A 184 -14.61 -3.07 1.73
CA TYR A 184 -15.79 -3.26 2.56
C TYR A 184 -15.64 -2.29 3.72
N ASN A 185 -16.30 -1.13 3.62
CA ASN A 185 -16.38 -0.14 4.70
C ASN A 185 -17.58 -0.41 5.59
#